data_AF-A0A953DIY6-F1
#
_entry.id   AF-A0A953DIY6-F1
#
_cell.length_a   1.000
_cell.length_b   1.000
_cell.length_c   1.000
_cell.angle_alpha   90.00
_cell.angle_beta   90.00
_cell.angle_gamma   90.00
#
_symmetry.space_group_name_H-M   'P 1'
#
loop_
_entity.id
_entity.type
_entity.pdbx_description
1 polymer ?
#
loop_
_entity_poly.entity_id
_entity_poly.type
_entity_poly.pdbx_seq_one_letter_code
_entity_poly.pdbx_strand_id
1 'polypeptide(L)'
;MACSPDSCHLLSDPGEGGLDLDDDLRARVWLAHAMRLAPPDHTWYAIAADATSVLPKPLAGVTFDGGRLTAVLPPVSWAMIHVYIM
;
A
#
# COMPACT_ATOMS: atom_id res chain seq x y z
N MET A 1 -1.00 -10.97 0.19
CA MET A 1 -1.19 -9.96 1.24
C MET A 1 -0.72 -10.55 2.55
N ALA A 2 0.07 -9.81 3.32
CA ALA A 2 0.47 -10.20 4.67
C ALA A 2 0.22 -8.99 5.59
N CYS A 3 -0.67 -9.15 6.56
CA CYS A 3 -0.91 -8.16 7.60
C CYS A 3 -0.41 -8.67 8.95
N SER A 4 0.23 -7.78 9.69
CA SER A 4 0.53 -7.88 11.10
C SER A 4 -0.32 -6.85 11.86
N PRO A 5 -0.35 -6.88 13.20
CA PRO A 5 -1.15 -5.94 13.99
C PRO A 5 -0.91 -4.46 13.67
N ASP A 6 0.29 -4.12 13.19
CA ASP A 6 0.73 -2.74 13.00
C ASP A 6 0.97 -2.36 11.52
N SER A 7 0.90 -3.34 10.60
CA SER A 7 1.27 -3.10 9.21
C SER A 7 0.67 -4.11 8.24
N CYS A 8 0.23 -3.62 7.08
CA CYS A 8 -0.20 -4.43 5.95
C CYS A 8 0.71 -4.22 4.74
N HIS A 9 1.20 -5.33 4.17
CA HIS A 9 2.03 -5.35 2.97
C HIS A 9 1.23 -5.91 1.78
N LEU A 10 1.15 -5.11 0.73
CA LEU A 10 0.35 -5.37 -0.46
C LEU A 10 1.24 -5.41 -1.71
N LEU A 11 0.98 -6.38 -2.57
CA LEU A 11 1.57 -6.50 -3.89
C LEU A 11 0.43 -6.64 -4.89
N SER A 12 0.34 -5.71 -5.84
CA SER A 12 -0.65 -5.72 -6.91
C SER A 12 -0.04 -6.34 -8.18
N ASP A 13 -0.71 -7.37 -8.71
CA ASP A 13 -0.39 -8.01 -10.00
C ASP A 13 -1.00 -7.20 -11.18
N PRO A 14 -0.63 -7.42 -12.46
CA PRO A 14 -1.23 -6.71 -13.58
C PRO A 14 -2.64 -7.26 -13.87
N GLY A 15 -3.61 -6.78 -13.10
CA GLY A 15 -5.04 -6.92 -13.33
C GLY A 15 -5.73 -5.69 -12.80
N GLU A 16 -6.61 -5.07 -13.59
CA GLU A 16 -7.35 -3.87 -13.18
C GLU A 16 -8.26 -4.20 -11.98
N GLY A 17 -8.00 -3.55 -10.85
CA GLY A 17 -8.89 -3.64 -9.69
C GLY A 17 -8.22 -3.08 -8.46
N GLY A 18 -8.80 -2.01 -7.90
CA GLY A 18 -8.51 -1.61 -6.53
C GLY A 18 -8.71 -2.82 -5.61
N LEU A 19 -7.75 -3.06 -4.72
CA LEU A 19 -7.85 -4.15 -3.77
C LEU A 19 -8.69 -3.67 -2.59
N ASP A 20 -9.94 -4.14 -2.55
CA ASP A 20 -10.82 -3.95 -1.40
C ASP A 20 -10.39 -4.88 -0.26
N LEU A 21 -9.92 -4.31 0.86
CA LEU A 21 -9.49 -5.08 2.02
C LEU A 21 -10.66 -5.20 3.00
N ASP A 22 -11.14 -6.42 3.19
CA ASP A 22 -12.14 -6.78 4.20
C ASP A 22 -11.42 -7.58 5.29
N ASP A 23 -10.74 -6.89 6.20
CA ASP A 23 -10.13 -7.50 7.38
C ASP A 23 -10.88 -6.98 8.60
N ASP A 24 -11.36 -7.88 9.45
CA ASP A 24 -12.20 -7.54 10.60
C ASP A 24 -11.32 -6.98 11.73
N LEU A 25 -10.85 -5.75 11.52
CA LEU A 25 -10.08 -4.97 12.49
C LEU A 25 -11.05 -4.47 13.57
N ARG A 26 -11.54 -5.38 14.43
CA ARG A 26 -12.49 -5.10 15.53
C ARG A 26 -11.96 -4.14 16.60
N ALA A 27 -10.66 -3.85 16.58
CA ALA A 27 -10.06 -2.84 17.44
C ALA A 27 -10.16 -1.46 16.79
N ARG A 28 -10.08 -0.37 17.58
CA ARG A 28 -10.07 0.99 17.04
C ARG A 28 -8.74 1.24 16.32
N VAL A 29 -8.68 0.83 15.07
CA VAL A 29 -7.51 0.98 14.22
C VAL A 29 -7.53 2.35 13.55
N TRP A 30 -6.37 2.98 13.49
CA TRP A 30 -6.17 4.26 12.80
C TRP A 30 -5.11 4.11 11.72
N LEU A 31 -5.33 4.80 10.60
CA LEU A 31 -4.35 4.90 9.53
C LEU A 31 -3.18 5.79 9.99
N ALA A 32 -1.98 5.21 10.09
CA ALA A 32 -0.79 5.93 10.49
C ALA A 32 -0.08 6.54 9.27
N HIS A 33 0.17 5.72 8.26
CA HIS A 33 0.93 6.10 7.08
C HIS A 33 0.68 5.07 5.97
N ALA A 34 0.48 5.53 4.73
CA ALA A 34 0.49 4.67 3.56
C ALA A 34 1.55 5.13 2.54
N MET A 35 2.33 4.17 2.04
CA MET A 35 3.36 4.37 1.01
C MET A 35 3.18 3.37 -0.13
N ARG A 36 3.61 3.76 -1.32
CA ARG A 36 3.57 2.95 -2.53
C ARG A 36 4.83 3.11 -3.35
N LEU A 37 5.29 2.00 -3.93
CA LEU A 37 6.21 1.97 -5.04
C LEU A 37 5.46 1.49 -6.29
N ALA A 38 5.35 2.32 -7.33
CA ALA A 38 5.01 1.83 -8.69
C ALA A 38 5.90 2.54 -9.70
N PRO A 39 6.92 1.83 -10.22
CA PRO A 39 7.69 2.31 -11.35
C PRO A 39 6.80 2.47 -12.58
N PRO A 40 7.05 3.46 -13.46
CA PRO A 40 6.31 3.61 -14.71
C PRO A 40 6.58 2.47 -15.70
N ASP A 41 7.73 1.78 -15.55
CA ASP A 41 8.12 0.61 -16.31
C ASP A 41 8.51 -0.50 -15.33
N HIS A 42 7.86 -1.65 -15.40
CA HIS A 42 8.09 -2.79 -14.52
C HIS A 42 9.47 -3.46 -14.71
N THR A 43 10.21 -3.11 -15.76
CA THR A 43 11.60 -3.52 -15.99
C THR A 43 12.61 -2.51 -15.45
N TRP A 44 12.14 -1.35 -14.97
CA TRP A 44 12.99 -0.31 -14.42
C TRP A 44 13.65 -0.73 -13.10
N TYR A 45 14.94 -0.43 -12.99
CA TYR A 45 15.72 -0.59 -11.77
C TYR A 45 16.57 0.65 -11.54
N ALA A 46 16.80 0.99 -10.27
CA ALA A 46 17.64 2.12 -9.91
C ALA A 46 19.10 1.91 -10.32
N ILE A 47 19.71 2.97 -10.83
CA ILE A 47 21.15 3.06 -11.09
C ILE A 47 21.76 4.14 -10.18
N ALA A 48 23.08 4.15 -10.02
CA ALA A 48 23.74 5.13 -9.14
C ALA A 48 23.39 6.60 -9.49
N ALA A 49 23.23 6.90 -10.77
CA ALA A 49 22.86 8.24 -11.25
C ALA A 49 21.39 8.62 -11.00
N ASP A 50 20.53 7.64 -10.72
CA ASP A 50 19.10 7.83 -10.45
C ASP A 50 18.63 6.85 -9.37
N ALA A 51 19.29 6.91 -8.20
CA ALA A 51 19.02 6.01 -7.09
C ALA A 51 17.65 6.26 -6.45
N THR A 52 17.03 7.41 -6.73
CA THR A 52 15.84 7.88 -6.04
C THR A 52 14.53 7.62 -6.78
N SER A 53 14.57 7.24 -8.07
CA SER A 53 13.35 7.03 -8.86
C SER A 53 12.52 5.81 -8.44
N VAL A 54 13.13 4.88 -7.71
CA VAL A 54 12.47 3.70 -7.13
C VAL A 54 12.12 3.86 -5.65
N LEU A 55 12.19 5.07 -5.10
CA LEU A 55 11.78 5.29 -3.71
C LEU A 55 10.25 5.24 -3.58
N PRO A 56 9.72 4.63 -2.50
CA PRO A 56 8.31 4.69 -2.18
C PRO A 56 7.83 6.14 -2.03
N LYS A 57 6.63 6.41 -2.54
CA LYS A 57 5.93 7.70 -2.47
C LYS A 57 4.69 7.57 -1.60
N PRO A 58 4.17 8.65 -0.99
CA PRO A 58 2.91 8.61 -0.26
C PRO A 58 1.77 8.03 -1.11
N LEU A 59 0.98 7.14 -0.52
CA LEU A 59 -0.23 6.62 -1.13
C LEU A 59 -1.42 7.43 -0.64
N ALA A 60 -1.98 8.25 -1.55
CA ALA A 60 -3.18 9.03 -1.27
C ALA A 60 -4.46 8.19 -1.44
N GLY A 61 -5.54 8.60 -0.79
CA GLY A 61 -6.87 7.98 -0.97
C GLY A 61 -7.06 6.66 -0.23
N VAL A 62 -6.22 6.37 0.77
CA VAL A 62 -6.44 5.27 1.71
C VAL A 62 -7.49 5.70 2.73
N THR A 63 -8.56 4.92 2.88
CA THR A 63 -9.65 5.18 3.83
C THR A 63 -9.82 4.00 4.78
N PHE A 64 -10.17 4.28 6.04
CA PHE A 64 -10.59 3.28 7.00
C PHE A 64 -11.97 3.66 7.54
N ASP A 65 -12.99 2.87 7.23
CA ASP A 65 -14.37 3.10 7.67
C ASP A 65 -15.04 1.79 8.07
N GLY A 66 -15.74 1.78 9.20
CA GLY A 66 -16.50 0.61 9.65
C GLY A 66 -15.68 -0.67 9.83
N GLY A 67 -14.38 -0.58 10.12
CA GLY A 67 -13.48 -1.74 10.20
C GLY A 67 -12.82 -2.11 8.87
N ARG A 68 -13.11 -1.39 7.78
CA ARG A 68 -12.68 -1.72 6.42
C ARG A 68 -11.62 -0.76 5.90
N LEU A 69 -10.50 -1.29 5.41
CA LEU A 69 -9.43 -0.51 4.79
C LEU A 69 -9.58 -0.54 3.25
N THR A 70 -9.71 0.61 2.61
CA THR A 70 -9.80 0.70 1.15
C THR A 70 -8.63 1.50 0.60
N ALA A 71 -7.98 0.99 -0.45
CA ALA A 71 -6.90 1.67 -1.15
C ALA A 71 -6.95 1.33 -2.65
N VAL A 72 -6.68 2.34 -3.49
CA VAL A 72 -6.52 2.13 -4.94
C VAL A 72 -5.05 2.05 -5.28
N LEU A 73 -4.63 0.91 -5.82
CA LEU A 73 -3.26 0.65 -6.22
C LEU A 73 -3.15 0.66 -7.74
N PRO A 74 -2.17 1.39 -8.33
CA PRO A 74 -1.80 1.22 -9.72
C PRO A 74 -1.40 -0.23 -10.03
N PRO A 75 -1.53 -0.66 -11.30
CA PRO A 75 -0.99 -1.93 -11.75
C PRO A 75 0.50 -2.05 -11.43
N VAL A 76 0.95 -3.27 -11.12
CA VAL A 76 2.36 -3.58 -10.85
C VAL A 76 2.96 -2.64 -9.81
N SER A 77 2.35 -2.64 -8.62
CA SER A 77 2.78 -1.79 -7.53
C SER A 77 2.89 -2.55 -6.22
N TRP A 78 3.77 -2.05 -5.36
CA TRP A 78 3.90 -2.47 -3.98
C TRP A 78 3.39 -1.35 -3.08
N ALA A 79 2.66 -1.69 -2.03
CA ALA A 79 2.26 -0.73 -1.01
C ALA A 79 2.42 -1.27 0.40
N MET A 80 2.68 -0.33 1.31
CA MET A 80 2.78 -0.56 2.74
C MET A 80 1.85 0.41 3.44
N ILE A 81 0.93 -0.12 4.24
CA ILE A 81 -0.02 0.66 5.01
C ILE A 81 0.21 0.33 6.48
N HIS A 82 0.71 1.32 7.22
CA HIS A 82 0.88 1.24 8.66
C HIS A 82 -0.41 1.66 9.36
N VAL A 83 -0.78 0.87 10.34
CA VAL A 83 -1.95 1.08 11.16
C VAL A 83 -1.56 0.94 12.62
N TYR A 84 -2.25 1.60 13.54
CA TYR A 84 -2.05 1.37 14.97
C TYR A 84 -3.37 1.06 15.66
N ILE A 85 -3.26 0.16 16.63
CA ILE A 85 -4.34 -0.22 17.54
C ILE A 85 -4.20 0.62 18.81
N MET A 86 -5.28 1.30 19.22
CA MET A 86 -5.37 1.89 20.57
C MET A 86 -5.92 0.91 21.59
#